data_AF-A0A9X4D393-F1
#
_entry.id   AF-A0A9X4D393-F1
#
_cell.length_a   1.000
_cell.length_b   1.000
_cell.length_c   1.000
_cell.angle_alpha   90.00
_cell.angle_beta   90.00
_cell.angle_gamma   90.00
#
_symmetry.space_group_name_H-M   'P 1'
#
loop_
_entity.id
_entity.type
_entity.pdbx_description
1 polymer ?
#
loop_
_entity_poly.entity_id
_entity_poly.type
_entity_poly.pdbx_seq_one_letter_code
_entity_poly.pdbx_strand_id
1 'polypeptide(L)'
;MDGLTPQVWFPVVTLIVGVLLKALFDALTDSRKAAVEKEIRLEKRKEAILMQRIESQRKTLEELQAAVSNLVRCASLGHINDAEAFHKTGAWAKGHLPEELNEKTRAAFREVALLKVRAHDPQLRHLVSQLSSLCSSVPFALSFDDSEQTVFAAGSLFSDVNEAIGEALRSLEGEEQALLV
;
A
#
# COMPACT_ATOMS: atom_id res chain seq x y z
N MET A 1 61.27 -54.29 -30.92
CA MET A 1 60.50 -53.41 -30.00
C MET A 1 60.05 -52.24 -30.85
N ASP A 2 58.90 -52.41 -31.49
CA ASP A 2 58.42 -51.46 -32.49
C ASP A 2 57.93 -50.20 -31.78
N GLY A 3 58.76 -49.15 -31.83
CA GLY A 3 58.42 -47.86 -31.30
C GLY A 3 57.25 -47.30 -32.08
N LEU A 4 56.13 -47.06 -31.39
CA LEU A 4 54.96 -46.38 -31.93
C LEU A 4 55.41 -45.12 -32.68
N THR A 5 55.10 -45.04 -33.97
CA THR A 5 55.50 -43.91 -34.80
C THR A 5 54.83 -42.62 -34.28
N PRO A 6 55.56 -41.48 -34.23
CA PRO A 6 55.04 -40.20 -33.75
C PRO A 6 53.72 -39.74 -34.38
N GLN A 7 53.45 -40.19 -35.60
CA GLN A 7 52.20 -39.89 -36.33
C GLN A 7 50.94 -40.53 -35.74
N VAL A 8 51.06 -41.62 -34.98
CA VAL A 8 49.89 -42.37 -34.47
C VAL A 8 49.54 -41.97 -33.03
N TRP A 9 50.54 -41.78 -32.15
CA TRP A 9 50.25 -41.47 -30.74
C TRP A 9 50.00 -39.98 -30.49
N PHE A 10 50.59 -39.07 -31.28
CA PHE A 10 50.43 -37.63 -31.13
C PHE A 10 48.98 -37.14 -31.30
N PRO A 11 48.19 -37.59 -32.30
CA PRO A 11 46.79 -37.22 -32.46
C PRO A 11 45.90 -37.70 -31.30
N VAL A 12 46.18 -38.89 -30.76
CA VAL A 12 45.41 -39.46 -29.64
C VAL A 12 45.66 -38.67 -28.36
N VAL A 13 46.93 -38.34 -28.07
CA VAL A 13 47.30 -37.54 -26.90
C VAL A 13 46.73 -36.12 -27.00
N THR A 14 46.81 -35.47 -28.16
CA THR A 14 46.23 -34.14 -28.35
C THR A 14 44.71 -34.12 -28.20
N LEU A 15 44.00 -35.17 -28.66
CA LEU A 15 42.57 -35.30 -28.46
C LEU A 15 42.21 -35.46 -26.97
N ILE A 16 42.92 -36.32 -26.24
CA ILE A 16 42.71 -36.52 -24.80
C ILE A 16 42.97 -35.21 -24.04
N VAL A 17 44.06 -34.52 -24.35
CA VAL A 17 44.39 -33.22 -23.74
C VAL A 17 43.32 -32.17 -24.07
N GLY A 18 42.84 -32.11 -25.31
CA GLY A 18 41.76 -31.20 -25.72
C GLY A 18 40.46 -31.44 -24.98
N VAL A 19 40.07 -32.72 -24.79
CA VAL A 19 38.87 -33.09 -24.02
C VAL A 19 39.02 -32.72 -22.54
N LEU A 20 40.18 -32.97 -21.93
CA LEU A 20 40.45 -32.61 -20.54
C LEU A 20 40.45 -31.10 -20.33
N LEU A 21 41.09 -30.34 -21.23
CA LEU A 21 41.08 -28.88 -21.19
C LEU A 21 39.66 -28.33 -21.34
N LYS A 22 38.87 -28.89 -22.25
CA LYS A 22 37.47 -28.50 -22.43
C LYS A 22 36.64 -28.77 -21.18
N ALA A 23 36.73 -29.97 -20.60
CA ALA A 23 35.99 -30.31 -19.39
C ALA A 23 36.34 -29.39 -18.21
N LEU A 24 37.62 -29.02 -18.07
CA LEU A 24 38.06 -28.06 -17.07
C LEU A 24 37.49 -26.65 -17.34
N PHE A 25 37.52 -26.21 -18.59
CA PHE A 25 37.01 -24.89 -18.97
C PHE A 25 35.49 -24.78 -18.81
N ASP A 26 34.76 -25.83 -19.17
CA ASP A 26 33.31 -25.92 -19.01
C ASP A 26 32.94 -25.89 -17.51
N ALA A 27 33.64 -26.63 -16.65
CA ALA A 27 33.40 -26.61 -15.20
C ALA A 27 33.65 -25.22 -14.56
N LEU A 28 34.73 -24.54 -14.96
CA LEU A 28 35.02 -23.17 -14.51
C LEU A 28 33.98 -22.16 -15.02
N THR A 29 33.53 -22.31 -16.26
CA THR A 29 32.53 -21.42 -16.87
C THR A 29 31.15 -21.63 -16.24
N ASP A 30 30.76 -22.88 -15.99
CA ASP A 30 29.47 -23.23 -15.40
C ASP A 30 29.38 -22.81 -13.94
N SER A 31 30.47 -22.93 -13.17
CA SER A 31 30.49 -22.43 -11.78
C SER A 31 30.32 -20.90 -11.71
N ARG A 32 30.95 -20.15 -12.62
CA ARG A 32 30.75 -18.70 -12.74
C ARG A 32 29.32 -18.35 -13.16
N LYS A 33 28.79 -19.05 -14.17
CA LYS A 33 27.39 -18.87 -14.61
C LYS A 33 26.40 -19.15 -13.48
N ALA A 34 26.62 -20.20 -12.71
CA ALA A 34 25.75 -20.56 -11.58
C ALA A 34 25.81 -19.52 -10.44
N ALA A 35 26.98 -18.90 -10.20
CA ALA A 35 27.11 -17.82 -9.23
C ALA A 35 26.34 -16.57 -9.68
N VAL A 36 26.54 -16.15 -10.93
CA VAL A 36 25.83 -15.01 -11.53
C VAL A 36 24.32 -15.25 -11.57
N GLU A 37 23.87 -16.45 -11.92
CA GLU A 37 22.44 -16.78 -11.95
C GLU A 37 21.81 -16.71 -10.55
N LYS A 38 22.55 -17.11 -9.50
CA LYS A 38 22.08 -16.97 -8.12
C LYS A 38 21.94 -15.51 -7.72
N GLU A 39 22.91 -14.65 -8.06
CA GLU A 39 22.86 -13.22 -7.79
C GLU A 39 21.66 -12.58 -8.48
N ILE A 40 21.48 -12.84 -9.78
CA ILE A 40 20.33 -12.36 -10.56
C ILE A 40 19.00 -12.82 -9.93
N ARG A 41 18.90 -14.09 -9.49
CA ARG A 41 17.68 -14.60 -8.84
C ARG A 41 17.39 -13.91 -7.52
N LEU A 42 18.42 -13.54 -6.75
CA LEU A 42 18.25 -12.84 -5.48
C LEU A 42 17.83 -11.39 -5.70
N GLU A 43 18.43 -10.70 -6.67
CA GLU A 43 18.06 -9.34 -7.06
C GLU A 43 16.60 -9.28 -7.54
N LYS A 44 16.22 -10.15 -8.49
CA LYS A 44 14.83 -10.26 -8.96
C LYS A 44 13.82 -10.53 -7.85
N ARG A 45 14.18 -11.35 -6.85
CA ARG A 45 13.30 -11.60 -5.69
C ARG A 45 13.13 -10.36 -4.82
N LYS A 46 14.20 -9.59 -4.61
CA LYS A 46 14.13 -8.35 -3.85
C LYS A 46 13.26 -7.32 -4.57
N GLU A 47 13.49 -7.12 -5.86
CA GLU A 47 12.68 -6.24 -6.70
C GLU A 47 11.20 -6.62 -6.67
N ALA A 48 10.88 -7.91 -6.85
CA ALA A 48 9.50 -8.39 -6.82
C ALA A 48 8.81 -8.12 -5.47
N ILE A 49 9.51 -8.29 -4.34
CA ILE A 49 8.97 -7.99 -3.01
C ILE A 49 8.74 -6.48 -2.84
N LEU A 50 9.64 -5.64 -3.34
CA LEU A 50 9.49 -4.18 -3.27
C LEU A 50 8.30 -3.71 -4.10
N MET A 51 8.19 -4.16 -5.36
CA MET A 51 7.05 -3.87 -6.23
C MET A 51 5.73 -4.31 -5.61
N GLN A 52 5.69 -5.51 -5.01
CA GLN A 52 4.50 -6.01 -4.32
C GLN A 52 4.12 -5.12 -3.12
N ARG A 53 5.10 -4.59 -2.38
CA ARG A 53 4.84 -3.68 -1.24
C ARG A 53 4.28 -2.34 -1.70
N ILE A 54 4.85 -1.77 -2.77
CA ILE A 54 4.39 -0.52 -3.38
C ILE A 54 2.94 -0.68 -3.82
N GLU A 55 2.64 -1.73 -4.57
CA GLU A 55 1.28 -1.99 -5.06
C GLU A 55 0.28 -2.23 -3.91
N SER A 56 0.69 -2.99 -2.88
CA SER A 56 -0.15 -3.19 -1.70
C SER A 56 -0.44 -1.89 -0.96
N GLN A 57 0.52 -0.95 -0.91
CA GLN A 57 0.31 0.34 -0.27
C GLN A 57 -0.55 1.28 -1.11
N ARG A 58 -0.33 1.34 -2.43
CA ARG A 58 -1.21 2.07 -3.36
C ARG A 58 -2.67 1.66 -3.18
N LYS A 59 -2.94 0.36 -3.25
CA LYS A 59 -4.29 -0.17 -3.04
C LYS A 59 -4.86 0.19 -1.67
N THR A 60 -4.06 0.08 -0.61
CA THR A 60 -4.49 0.44 0.76
C THR A 60 -4.86 1.93 0.85
N LEU A 61 -4.08 2.81 0.23
CA LEU A 61 -4.32 4.25 0.23
C LEU A 61 -5.58 4.63 -0.55
N GLU A 62 -5.81 4.01 -1.71
CA GLU A 62 -7.04 4.18 -2.50
C GLU A 62 -8.29 3.72 -1.74
N GLU A 63 -8.22 2.53 -1.13
CA GLU A 63 -9.31 2.02 -0.28
C GLU A 63 -9.54 2.94 0.93
N LEU A 64 -8.46 3.44 1.56
CA LEU A 64 -8.55 4.35 2.69
C LEU A 64 -9.24 5.65 2.30
N GLN A 65 -8.90 6.22 1.14
CA GLN A 65 -9.51 7.44 0.61
C GLN A 65 -11.03 7.29 0.44
N ALA A 66 -11.48 6.17 -0.13
CA ALA A 66 -12.90 5.87 -0.27
C ALA A 66 -13.58 5.70 1.10
N ALA A 67 -12.93 5.01 2.03
CA ALA A 67 -13.45 4.78 3.38
C ALA A 67 -13.61 6.08 4.19
N VAL A 68 -12.61 6.99 4.15
CA VAL A 68 -12.70 8.28 4.86
C VAL A 68 -13.76 9.19 4.25
N SER A 69 -13.94 9.16 2.92
CA SER A 69 -15.01 9.89 2.23
C SER A 69 -16.39 9.40 2.69
N ASN A 70 -16.57 8.08 2.76
CA ASN A 70 -17.80 7.48 3.27
C ASN A 70 -18.06 7.83 4.75
N LEU A 71 -17.02 7.87 5.57
CA LEU A 71 -17.13 8.25 6.98
C LEU A 71 -17.62 9.70 7.15
N VAL A 72 -16.98 10.64 6.45
CA VAL A 72 -17.38 12.07 6.48
C VAL A 72 -18.81 12.23 6.00
N ARG A 73 -19.17 11.56 4.90
CA ARG A 73 -20.55 11.58 4.38
C ARG A 73 -21.56 11.06 5.41
N CYS A 74 -21.26 9.98 6.11
CA CYS A 74 -22.15 9.45 7.15
C CYS A 74 -22.30 10.43 8.32
N ALA A 75 -21.22 11.06 8.76
CA ALA A 75 -21.25 12.08 9.79
C ALA A 75 -22.09 13.31 9.37
N SER A 76 -21.92 13.79 8.14
CA SER A 76 -22.73 14.89 7.58
C SER A 76 -24.22 14.53 7.48
N LEU A 77 -24.55 13.31 7.06
CA LEU A 77 -25.95 12.85 7.02
C LEU A 77 -26.56 12.75 8.42
N GLY A 78 -25.77 12.34 9.43
CA GLY A 78 -26.19 12.36 10.82
C GLY A 78 -26.55 13.78 11.28
N HIS A 79 -25.66 14.75 11.02
CA HIS A 79 -25.93 16.16 11.30
C HIS A 79 -27.18 16.68 10.58
N ILE A 80 -27.35 16.38 9.29
CA ILE A 80 -28.52 16.82 8.52
C ILE A 80 -29.81 16.25 9.14
N ASN A 81 -29.79 14.99 9.59
CA ASN A 81 -30.95 14.39 10.24
C ASN A 81 -31.33 15.11 11.55
N ASP A 82 -30.33 15.41 12.39
CA ASP A 82 -30.54 16.17 13.63
C ASP A 82 -30.97 17.62 13.35
N ALA A 83 -30.39 18.27 12.33
CA ALA A 83 -30.75 19.60 11.86
C ALA A 83 -32.20 19.68 11.38
N GLU A 84 -32.66 18.70 10.62
CA GLU A 84 -34.07 18.63 10.20
C GLU A 84 -35.01 18.46 11.39
N ALA A 85 -34.64 17.64 12.38
CA ALA A 85 -35.42 17.47 13.60
C ALA A 85 -35.46 18.76 14.42
N PHE A 86 -34.33 19.47 14.53
CA PHE A 86 -34.23 20.77 15.18
C PHE A 86 -35.11 21.81 14.50
N HIS A 87 -35.06 21.95 13.17
CA HIS A 87 -35.88 22.90 12.45
C HIS A 87 -37.39 22.64 12.59
N LYS A 88 -37.80 21.38 12.78
CA LYS A 88 -39.21 21.00 12.98
C LYS A 88 -39.68 21.23 14.43
N THR A 89 -38.82 21.01 15.41
CA THR A 89 -39.21 20.97 16.84
C THR A 89 -38.77 22.19 17.64
N GLY A 90 -37.79 22.95 17.15
CA GLY A 90 -37.15 24.06 17.86
C GLY A 90 -36.23 23.63 19.01
N ALA A 91 -36.10 22.33 19.27
CA ALA A 91 -35.27 21.79 20.34
C ALA A 91 -34.15 20.93 19.74
N TRP A 92 -32.90 21.19 20.14
CA TRP A 92 -31.77 20.36 19.75
C TRP A 92 -31.85 19.06 20.56
N ALA A 93 -32.75 18.19 20.11
CA ALA A 93 -32.98 16.87 20.66
C ALA A 93 -32.52 15.88 19.59
N LYS A 94 -31.49 15.11 19.92
CA LYS A 94 -30.89 14.11 19.05
C LYS A 94 -31.96 13.10 18.65
N GLY A 95 -32.33 13.12 17.38
CA GLY A 95 -33.29 12.17 16.85
C GLY A 95 -32.71 10.77 16.94
N HIS A 96 -33.57 9.75 16.88
CA HIS A 96 -33.06 8.44 16.55
C HIS A 96 -32.57 8.48 15.11
N LEU A 97 -31.27 8.29 14.89
CA LEU A 97 -30.74 8.08 13.55
C LEU A 97 -31.48 6.91 12.91
N PRO A 98 -31.87 6.99 11.62
CA PRO A 98 -32.40 5.86 10.90
C PRO A 98 -31.44 4.67 10.99
N GLU A 99 -31.96 3.47 11.26
CA GLU A 99 -31.15 2.27 11.50
C GLU A 99 -30.16 1.99 10.35
N GLU A 100 -30.59 2.22 9.11
CA GLU A 100 -29.72 2.10 7.93
C GLU A 100 -28.52 3.07 7.98
N LEU A 101 -28.72 4.32 8.42
CA LEU A 101 -27.64 5.29 8.54
C LEU A 101 -26.71 4.95 9.71
N ASN A 102 -27.27 4.46 10.82
CA ASN A 102 -26.50 4.00 11.97
C ASN A 102 -25.55 2.85 11.58
N GLU A 103 -26.06 1.82 10.91
CA GLU A 103 -25.25 0.69 10.44
C GLU A 103 -24.20 1.10 9.40
N LYS A 104 -24.55 2.00 8.46
CA LYS A 104 -23.58 2.57 7.50
C LYS A 104 -22.46 3.33 8.21
N THR A 105 -22.80 4.13 9.23
CA THR A 105 -21.83 4.88 10.02
C THR A 105 -20.88 3.93 10.75
N ARG A 106 -21.42 2.90 11.41
CA ARG A 106 -20.61 1.86 12.08
C ARG A 106 -19.71 1.11 11.11
N ALA A 107 -20.19 0.78 9.92
CA ALA A 107 -19.40 0.14 8.88
C ALA A 107 -18.24 1.03 8.43
N ALA A 108 -18.50 2.31 8.15
CA ALA A 108 -17.49 3.29 7.74
C ALA A 108 -16.38 3.46 8.78
N PHE A 109 -16.74 3.58 10.07
CA PHE A 109 -15.74 3.63 11.15
C PHE A 109 -14.86 2.38 11.20
N ARG A 110 -15.46 1.20 11.03
CA ARG A 110 -14.75 -0.08 11.05
C ARG A 110 -13.75 -0.17 9.91
N GLU A 111 -14.18 0.22 8.71
CA GLU A 111 -13.35 0.21 7.50
C GLU A 111 -12.15 1.17 7.63
N VAL A 112 -12.39 2.41 8.06
CA VAL A 112 -11.33 3.39 8.31
C VAL A 112 -10.36 2.89 9.38
N ALA A 113 -10.85 2.29 10.48
CA ALA A 113 -9.99 1.76 11.53
C ALA A 113 -9.05 0.66 11.01
N LEU A 114 -9.53 -0.22 10.14
CA LEU A 114 -8.75 -1.32 9.56
C LEU A 114 -7.73 -0.83 8.52
N LEU A 115 -8.11 0.12 7.67
CA LEU A 115 -7.23 0.62 6.60
C LEU A 115 -6.17 1.58 7.14
N LYS A 116 -6.53 2.43 8.11
CA LYS A 116 -5.60 3.36 8.75
C LYS A 116 -4.36 2.67 9.28
N VAL A 117 -4.49 1.53 9.97
CA VAL A 117 -3.33 0.84 10.56
C VAL A 117 -2.40 0.20 9.51
N ARG A 118 -2.88 0.04 8.27
CA ARG A 118 -2.10 -0.54 7.16
C ARG A 118 -1.32 0.51 6.38
N ALA A 119 -1.76 1.78 6.42
CA ALA A 119 -1.02 2.88 5.81
C ALA A 119 0.35 3.04 6.48
N HIS A 120 1.43 3.14 5.70
CA HIS A 120 2.79 3.25 6.23
C HIS A 120 3.12 4.60 6.87
N ASP A 121 2.56 5.69 6.35
CA ASP A 121 2.86 7.04 6.82
C ASP A 121 2.23 7.33 8.21
N PRO A 122 3.04 7.58 9.26
CA PRO A 122 2.52 7.96 10.58
C PRO A 122 1.73 9.27 10.60
N GLN A 123 2.08 10.25 9.78
CA GLN A 123 1.40 11.54 9.73
C GLN A 123 -0.02 11.36 9.16
N LEU A 124 -0.16 10.65 8.04
CA LEU A 124 -1.47 10.25 7.52
C LEU A 124 -2.31 9.51 8.56
N ARG A 125 -1.73 8.54 9.29
CA ARG A 125 -2.47 7.83 10.37
C ARG A 125 -2.95 8.78 11.46
N HIS A 126 -2.17 9.80 11.80
CA HIS A 126 -2.55 10.80 12.78
C HIS A 126 -3.75 11.64 12.29
N LEU A 127 -3.65 12.18 11.07
CA LEU A 127 -4.73 12.97 10.44
C LEU A 127 -6.04 12.18 10.34
N VAL A 128 -5.98 10.93 9.88
CA VAL A 128 -7.17 10.05 9.80
C VAL A 128 -7.76 9.77 11.18
N SER A 129 -6.92 9.68 12.23
CA SER A 129 -7.41 9.50 13.59
C SER A 129 -8.12 10.75 14.11
N GLN A 130 -7.59 11.94 13.83
CA GLN A 130 -8.23 13.20 14.17
C GLN A 130 -9.56 13.36 13.42
N LEU A 131 -9.59 13.03 12.12
CA LEU A 131 -10.82 13.06 11.31
C LEU A 131 -11.87 12.11 11.87
N SER A 132 -11.47 10.86 12.17
CA SER A 132 -12.38 9.88 12.78
C SER A 132 -12.92 10.39 14.12
N SER A 133 -12.08 11.05 14.92
CA SER A 133 -12.50 11.65 16.19
C SER A 133 -13.55 12.73 15.99
N LEU A 134 -13.35 13.66 15.04
CA LEU A 134 -14.33 14.71 14.71
C LEU A 134 -15.65 14.11 14.20
N CYS A 135 -15.59 13.15 13.27
CA CYS A 135 -16.78 12.47 12.80
C CYS A 135 -17.52 11.74 13.94
N SER A 136 -16.79 11.20 14.91
CA SER A 136 -17.39 10.51 16.06
C SER A 136 -18.02 11.45 17.08
N SER A 137 -17.61 12.73 17.12
CA SER A 137 -18.18 13.72 18.04
C SER A 137 -19.44 14.39 17.51
N VAL A 138 -19.74 14.31 16.20
CA VAL A 138 -20.96 14.88 15.60
C VAL A 138 -22.23 14.43 16.33
N PRO A 139 -22.48 13.13 16.59
CA PRO A 139 -23.67 12.69 17.32
C PRO A 139 -23.66 13.14 18.79
N PHE A 140 -22.52 13.59 19.31
CA PHE A 140 -22.38 14.04 20.70
C PHE A 140 -22.51 15.55 20.87
N ALA A 141 -22.60 16.33 19.79
CA ALA A 141 -22.74 17.78 19.83
C ALA A 141 -23.92 18.25 20.72
N LEU A 142 -23.70 19.35 21.44
CA LEU A 142 -24.64 19.89 22.44
C LEU A 142 -25.63 20.89 21.85
N SER A 143 -25.36 21.40 20.65
CA SER A 143 -26.22 22.36 19.95
C SER A 143 -26.10 22.20 18.43
N PHE A 144 -27.01 22.84 17.69
CA PHE A 144 -26.93 22.92 16.23
C PHE A 144 -25.60 23.53 15.78
N ASP A 145 -25.23 24.69 16.32
CA ASP A 145 -23.99 25.40 15.98
C ASP A 145 -22.74 24.56 16.27
N ASP A 146 -22.71 23.85 17.41
CA ASP A 146 -21.61 22.96 17.78
C ASP A 146 -21.48 21.77 16.80
N SER A 147 -22.60 21.20 16.38
CA SER A 147 -22.62 20.15 15.37
C SER A 147 -22.19 20.65 14.00
N GLU A 148 -22.64 21.84 13.60
CA GLU A 148 -22.28 22.47 12.33
C GLU A 148 -20.78 22.77 12.28
N GLN A 149 -20.23 23.36 13.33
CA GLN A 149 -18.79 23.62 13.47
C GLN A 149 -17.97 22.33 13.41
N THR A 150 -18.43 21.26 14.08
CA THR A 150 -17.76 19.96 14.05
C THR A 150 -17.75 19.35 12.65
N VAL A 151 -18.88 19.39 11.93
CA VAL A 151 -18.96 18.89 10.55
C VAL A 151 -18.10 19.74 9.60
N PHE A 152 -18.10 21.06 9.76
CA PHE A 152 -17.24 21.94 8.99
C PHE A 152 -15.75 21.63 9.22
N ALA A 153 -15.33 21.49 10.48
CA ALA A 153 -13.96 21.10 10.83
C ALA A 153 -13.58 19.72 10.27
N ALA A 154 -14.50 18.75 10.30
CA ALA A 154 -14.29 17.45 9.67
C ALA A 154 -14.12 17.57 8.15
N GLY A 155 -14.89 18.45 7.50
CA GLY A 155 -14.75 18.74 6.07
C GLY A 155 -13.41 19.38 5.71
N SER A 156 -12.92 20.34 6.52
CA SER A 156 -11.58 20.91 6.33
C SER A 156 -10.48 19.85 6.51
N LEU A 157 -10.52 19.09 7.59
CA LEU A 157 -9.51 18.05 7.85
C LEU A 157 -9.58 16.89 6.83
N PHE A 158 -10.76 16.62 6.26
CA PHE A 158 -10.90 15.68 5.16
C PHE A 158 -10.11 16.12 3.93
N SER A 159 -10.07 17.42 3.61
CA SER A 159 -9.23 17.95 2.55
C SER A 159 -7.75 17.67 2.82
N ASP A 160 -7.28 17.91 4.05
CA ASP A 160 -5.90 17.66 4.45
C ASP A 160 -5.52 16.17 4.38
N VAL A 161 -6.46 15.28 4.77
CA VAL A 161 -6.28 13.82 4.63
C VAL A 161 -6.16 13.41 3.17
N ASN A 162 -6.99 13.96 2.26
CA ASN A 162 -6.89 13.64 0.84
C ASN A 162 -5.58 14.15 0.23
N GLU A 163 -5.12 15.33 0.62
CA GLU A 163 -3.82 15.83 0.14
C GLU A 163 -2.68 14.92 0.61
N ALA A 164 -2.66 14.55 1.89
CA ALA A 164 -1.66 13.62 2.44
C ALA A 164 -1.68 12.25 1.75
N ILE A 165 -2.87 11.72 1.42
CA ILE A 165 -3.00 10.49 0.62
C ILE A 165 -2.41 10.69 -0.78
N GLY A 166 -2.73 11.82 -1.44
CA GLY A 166 -2.19 12.15 -2.76
C GLY A 166 -0.66 12.28 -2.77
N GLU A 167 -0.09 12.93 -1.76
CA GLU A 167 1.36 13.01 -1.56
C GLU A 167 1.99 11.62 -1.39
N ALA A 168 1.39 10.76 -0.56
CA ALA A 168 1.86 9.40 -0.35
C ALA A 168 1.81 8.56 -1.64
N LEU A 169 0.73 8.68 -2.43
CA LEU A 169 0.60 7.99 -3.73
C LEU A 169 1.67 8.45 -4.73
N ARG A 170 1.89 9.76 -4.85
CA ARG A 170 2.95 10.32 -5.72
C ARG A 170 4.35 9.89 -5.27
N SER A 171 4.58 9.77 -3.96
CA SER A 171 5.84 9.23 -3.42
C SER A 171 6.06 7.78 -3.84
N LEU A 172 5.01 6.94 -3.75
CA LEU A 172 5.07 5.54 -4.18
C LEU A 172 5.34 5.39 -5.68
N GLU A 173 4.76 6.25 -6.53
CA GLU A 173 5.06 6.30 -7.97
C GLU A 173 6.52 6.69 -8.23
N GLY A 174 7.07 7.62 -7.45
CA GLY A 174 8.49 7.99 -7.52
C GLY A 174 9.41 6.83 -7.13
N GLU A 175 9.06 6.07 -6.09
CA GLU A 175 9.78 4.86 -5.68
C GLU A 175 9.72 3.77 -6.75
N GLU A 176 8.56 3.54 -7.36
CA GLU A 176 8.39 2.60 -8.47
C GLU A 176 9.25 2.98 -9.67
N GLN A 177 9.22 4.25 -10.07
CA GLN A 177 10.02 4.74 -11.19
C GLN A 177 11.52 4.58 -10.93
N ALA A 178 11.98 4.77 -9.69
CA ALA A 178 13.37 4.57 -9.29
C ALA A 178 13.83 3.10 -9.33
N LEU A 179 12.90 2.14 -9.24
CA LEU A 179 13.20 0.71 -9.39
C LEU A 179 13.30 0.26 -10.86
N LEU A 180 12.76 1.05 -11.78
CA LEU A 180 12.73 0.75 -13.22
C LEU A 180 13.90 1.37 -14.01
N VAL A 181 14.68 2.26 -13.39
CA VAL A 181 15.85 2.96 -13.97
C VAL A 181 17.14 2.28 -13.55
#